data_AF-A0A382MIR1-F1
#
_entry.id   AF-A0A382MIR1-F1
#
_cell.length_a   1.000
_cell.length_b   1.000
_cell.length_c   1.000
_cell.angle_alpha   90.00
_cell.angle_beta   90.00
_cell.angle_gamma   90.00
#
_symmetry.space_group_name_H-M   'P 1'
#
loop_
_entity.id
_entity.type
_entity.pdbx_description
1 polymer ?
#
loop_
_entity_poly.entity_id
_entity_poly.type
_entity_poly.pdbx_seq_one_letter_code
_entity_poly.pdbx_strand_id
1 'polypeptide(L)' 'KVGSVRDPQVEWSIPNGIFDRAAMRSAMKFKYKPQIRDGEPIEVKDVYNIIIFKIEDKNKPPEYVPEGCE' A
#
# COMPACT_ATOMS: atom_id res chain seq x y z
N LYS A 1 -2.92 16.68 -13.17
CA LYS A 1 -1.98 16.21 -12.11
C LYS A 1 -2.79 15.44 -11.07
N VAL A 2 -2.72 14.10 -11.10
CA VAL A 2 -3.89 13.25 -10.83
C VAL A 2 -3.80 12.48 -9.49
N GLY A 3 -3.06 12.99 -8.51
CA GLY A 3 -2.89 12.34 -7.20
C GLY A 3 -2.40 10.89 -7.27
N SER A 4 -1.57 10.59 -8.27
CA SER A 4 -1.06 9.24 -8.52
C SER A 4 0.22 9.02 -7.72
N VAL A 5 0.43 7.79 -7.28
CA VAL A 5 1.66 7.38 -6.59
C VAL A 5 2.85 7.43 -7.53
N ARG A 6 4.01 7.84 -7.00
CA ARG A 6 5.30 7.85 -7.68
C ARG A 6 6.34 7.17 -6.80
N ASP A 7 7.21 6.38 -7.44
CA ASP A 7 8.38 5.71 -6.83
C ASP A 7 8.09 4.98 -5.50
N PRO A 8 7.07 4.09 -5.44
CA PRO A 8 6.78 3.37 -4.20
C PRO A 8 7.92 2.42 -3.83
N GLN A 9 8.20 2.31 -2.54
CA GLN A 9 9.20 1.41 -1.97
C GLN A 9 8.59 0.58 -0.85
N VAL A 10 9.18 -0.58 -0.59
CA VAL A 10 8.79 -1.44 0.54
C VAL A 10 9.72 -1.12 1.70
N GLU A 11 9.14 -0.53 2.74
CA GLU A 11 9.85 -0.21 3.98
C GLU A 11 10.02 -1.44 4.87
N TRP A 12 9.02 -2.32 4.87
CA TRP A 12 8.98 -3.54 5.67
C TRP A 12 8.02 -4.56 5.08
N SER A 13 8.36 -5.85 5.12
CA SER A 13 7.46 -6.92 4.72
C SER A 13 7.69 -8.22 5.50
N ILE A 14 6.60 -8.96 5.72
CA ILE A 14 6.65 -10.33 6.24
C ILE A 14 5.74 -11.19 5.36
N PRO A 15 6.26 -12.31 4.81
CA PRO A 15 7.68 -12.67 4.69
C PRO A 15 8.43 -11.75 3.71
N ASN A 16 9.69 -11.42 4.03
CA ASN A 16 10.52 -10.51 3.24
C ASN A 16 10.67 -10.97 1.78
N GLY A 17 10.54 -10.05 0.81
CA GLY A 17 10.85 -10.29 -0.60
C GLY A 17 9.81 -11.09 -1.40
N ILE A 18 8.88 -11.79 -0.74
CA ILE A 18 7.92 -12.66 -1.44
C ILE A 18 6.83 -11.84 -2.13
N PHE A 19 6.26 -10.85 -1.41
CA PHE A 19 5.13 -10.06 -1.91
C PHE A 19 5.52 -8.65 -2.34
N ASP A 20 6.76 -8.23 -2.14
CA ASP A 20 7.24 -6.86 -2.36
C ASP A 20 6.90 -6.33 -3.76
N ARG A 21 7.16 -7.14 -4.80
CA ARG A 21 6.85 -6.76 -6.19
C ARG A 21 5.35 -6.57 -6.42
N ALA A 22 4.53 -7.43 -5.83
CA ALA A 22 3.07 -7.33 -5.95
C ALA A 22 2.55 -6.13 -5.15
N ALA A 23 3.10 -5.88 -3.96
CA ALA A 23 2.79 -4.74 -3.11
C ALA A 23 3.09 -3.42 -3.83
N MET A 24 4.30 -3.24 -4.39
CA MET A 24 4.66 -2.03 -5.14
C MET A 24 3.75 -1.79 -6.36
N ARG A 25 3.41 -2.86 -7.11
CA ARG A 25 2.47 -2.76 -8.24
C ARG A 25 1.06 -2.38 -7.81
N SER A 26 0.62 -2.85 -6.65
CA SER A 26 -0.67 -2.47 -6.07
C SER A 26 -0.65 -1.01 -5.63
N ALA A 27 0.40 -0.59 -4.93
CA ALA A 27 0.59 0.79 -4.47
C ALA A 27 0.54 1.80 -5.63
N MET A 28 1.14 1.49 -6.79
CA MET A 28 1.07 2.33 -7.99
C MET A 28 -0.37 2.61 -8.48
N LYS A 29 -1.35 1.78 -8.12
CA LYS A 29 -2.76 1.96 -8.51
C LYS A 29 -3.53 2.87 -7.57
N PHE A 30 -2.98 3.20 -6.39
CA PHE A 30 -3.63 4.10 -5.46
C PHE A 30 -3.79 5.49 -6.06
N LYS A 31 -4.92 6.12 -5.72
CA LYS A 31 -5.26 7.48 -6.10
C LYS A 31 -5.58 8.26 -4.85
N TYR A 32 -4.89 9.36 -4.68
CA TYR A 32 -5.07 10.29 -3.57
C TYR A 32 -5.74 11.56 -4.09
N LYS A 33 -6.49 12.22 -3.21
CA LYS A 33 -6.92 13.59 -3.46
C LYS A 33 -5.77 14.51 -3.08
N PRO A 34 -5.09 15.18 -4.04
CA PRO A 34 -3.99 16.05 -3.70
C PRO A 34 -4.52 17.26 -2.92
N GLN A 35 -3.73 17.74 -1.96
CA GLN A 35 -3.98 19.05 -1.37
C GLN A 35 -3.73 20.12 -2.43
N ILE A 36 -4.58 21.16 -2.45
CA ILE A 36 -4.44 22.29 -3.36
C ILE A 36 -3.91 23.48 -2.56
N ARG A 37 -2.85 24.11 -3.06
CA ARG A 37 -2.30 25.35 -2.52
C ARG A 37 -2.07 26.31 -3.67
N ASP A 38 -2.60 27.53 -3.55
CA ASP A 38 -2.51 28.57 -4.59
C ASP A 38 -3.01 28.12 -5.97
N GLY A 39 -4.04 27.26 -6.00
CA GLY A 39 -4.63 26.72 -7.23
C GLY A 39 -3.89 25.51 -7.83
N GLU A 40 -2.71 25.16 -7.33
CA GLU A 40 -1.93 24.01 -7.81
C GLU A 40 -1.94 22.85 -6.82
N PRO A 41 -1.96 21.58 -7.30
CA PRO A 41 -1.81 20.43 -6.44
C PRO A 41 -0.36 20.30 -5.94
N ILE A 42 -0.22 20.06 -4.65
CA ILE A 42 1.09 19.85 -4.01
C ILE A 42 1.41 18.37 -3.86
N GLU A 43 2.70 18.04 -3.93
CA GLU A 43 3.20 16.70 -3.64
C GLU A 43 3.21 16.45 -2.13
N VAL A 44 2.79 15.25 -1.73
CA VAL A 44 2.83 14.77 -0.36
C VAL A 44 3.82 13.61 -0.30
N LYS A 45 4.81 13.72 0.58
CA LYS A 45 5.84 12.70 0.80
C LYS A 45 5.51 11.87 2.03
N ASP A 46 6.23 10.76 2.20
CA ASP A 46 6.20 9.92 3.40
C ASP A 46 4.80 9.38 3.75
N VAL A 47 4.07 8.95 2.70
CA VAL A 47 2.74 8.34 2.84
C VAL A 47 2.89 6.82 2.99
N TYR A 48 2.69 6.33 4.20
CA TYR A 48 2.75 4.90 4.52
C TYR A 48 1.39 4.22 4.35
N ASN A 49 1.38 3.04 3.72
CA ASN A 49 0.19 2.19 3.59
C ASN A 49 0.57 0.75 3.88
N ILE A 50 -0.30 0.02 4.57
CA ILE A 50 -0.13 -1.40 4.83
C ILE A 50 -0.93 -2.18 3.79
N ILE A 51 -0.27 -3.11 3.10
CA ILE A 51 -0.90 -4.02 2.14
C ILE A 51 -0.86 -5.43 2.71
N ILE A 52 -2.03 -5.96 3.06
CA ILE A 52 -2.16 -7.30 3.66
C ILE A 52 -2.59 -8.29 2.57
N PHE A 53 -1.80 -9.35 2.39
CA PHE A 53 -2.15 -10.46 1.52
C PHE A 53 -2.83 -11.55 2.35
N LYS A 54 -4.14 -11.73 2.16
CA LYS A 54 -4.90 -12.82 2.78
C LYS A 54 -4.99 -13.99 1.82
N ILE A 55 -4.43 -15.14 2.22
CA ILE A 55 -4.56 -16.39 1.47
C ILE A 55 -5.83 -17.07 1.95
N GLU A 56 -6.81 -17.21 1.04
CA GLU A 56 -8.03 -17.95 1.29
C GLU A 56 -7.72 -19.40 1.64
N ASP A 57 -8.31 -19.88 2.74
CA ASP A 57 -8.20 -21.26 3.20
C ASP A 57 -9.51 -21.61 3.92
N LYS A 58 -10.00 -22.84 3.73
CA LYS A 58 -11.23 -23.31 4.38
C LYS A 58 -11.12 -23.34 5.91
N ASN A 59 -9.90 -23.40 6.43
CA ASN A 59 -9.61 -23.44 7.86
C ASN A 59 -9.33 -22.04 8.46
N LYS A 60 -9.31 -20.97 7.64
CA LYS A 60 -9.05 -19.61 8.13
C LYS A 60 -10.36 -18.84 8.29
N PRO A 61 -10.65 -18.28 9.46
CA PRO A 61 -11.83 -17.45 9.64
C PRO A 61 -11.72 -16.16 8.82
N PRO A 62 -12.84 -15.52 8.44
CA PRO A 62 -12.83 -14.24 7.71
C PRO A 62 -12.02 -13.13 8.43
N GLU A 63 -11.98 -13.18 9.75
CA GLU A 63 -11.27 -12.25 10.63
C GLU A 63 -9.77 -12.57 10.75
N TYR A 64 -9.26 -13.60 10.07
CA TYR A 64 -7.85 -13.95 10.09
C TYR A 64 -6.98 -12.76 9.69
N VAL A 65 -6.05 -12.42 10.57
CA VAL A 65 -4.96 -11.48 10.35
C VAL A 65 -3.67 -12.29 10.40
N PRO A 66 -2.83 -12.26 9.35
CA PRO A 66 -1.53 -12.92 9.38
C PRO A 66 -0.66 -12.43 10.53
N GLU A 67 0.16 -13.32 11.08
CA GLU A 67 1.14 -12.96 12.10
C GLU A 67 2.04 -11.81 11.62
N GLY A 68 2.21 -10.78 12.46
CA GLY A 68 2.92 -9.55 12.10
C GLY A 68 2.11 -8.52 11.30
N CYS A 69 0.84 -8.81 10.96
CA CYS A 69 -0.06 -7.84 10.33
C CYS A 69 -1.16 -7.32 11.29
N GLU A 70 -0.95 -7.47 12.61
CA GLU A 70 -1.85 -6.99 13.68
C GLU A 70 -2.01 -5.47 13.68
#